data_AF-A0A8J6DAR6-F1
#
_entry.id   AF-A0A8J6DAR6-F1
#
_cell.length_a   1.000
_cell.length_b   1.000
_cell.length_c   1.000
_cell.angle_alpha   90.00
_cell.angle_beta   90.00
_cell.angle_gamma   90.00
#
_symmetry.space_group_name_H-M   'P 1'
#
loop_
_entity.id
_entity.type
_entity.pdbx_description
1 polymer ?
#
loop_
_entity_poly.entity_id
_entity_poly.type
_entity_poly.pdbx_seq_one_letter_code
_entity_poly.pdbx_strand_id
1 'polypeptide(L)'
;MPSAPQGECSPKCRNLFVLETVCVGWFSLEFLLRSLQAESKCAFLRTPLNIIDVLAILPFYVSLLVGLAAGGGARAGASAGPGGNKLLERAGLVLWLLRALRVLYVMRLARHSLGLRSLGLTVRRCAREFGLLLLFLCVAMALFAPLVHLAERELGARRDFSSVPASYWWAVISMTTVGYGDMVPRSLPGQVVALSSILSGILLMAFPVTSIFHTFSRSYSELREQQRATGSEPTLREDSTHSATASATEDSSQGPEDRNPAGDSAETTPARAGPA
;
A
#
# COMPACT_ATOMS: atom_id res chain seq x y z
N MET A 1 -40.64 -21.50 27.13
CA MET A 1 -39.90 -20.61 28.04
C MET A 1 -38.96 -21.48 28.86
N PRO A 2 -37.66 -21.39 28.61
CA PRO A 2 -36.76 -21.13 29.73
C PRO A 2 -35.82 -19.95 29.42
N SER A 3 -35.62 -19.20 30.51
CA SER A 3 -34.83 -18.00 30.76
C SER A 3 -33.42 -17.98 30.16
N ALA A 4 -33.06 -16.81 29.63
CA ALA A 4 -31.72 -16.40 29.27
C ALA A 4 -30.69 -16.65 30.39
N PRO A 5 -29.47 -17.14 30.09
CA PRO A 5 -28.35 -16.96 30.98
C PRO A 5 -27.83 -15.53 30.81
N GLN A 6 -27.76 -14.80 31.91
CA GLN A 6 -27.08 -13.52 32.01
C GLN A 6 -25.68 -13.65 31.41
N GLY A 7 -25.38 -12.83 30.39
CA GLY A 7 -24.11 -12.83 29.70
C GLY A 7 -22.99 -12.34 30.61
N GLU A 8 -22.34 -13.27 31.31
CA GLU A 8 -21.06 -13.00 31.96
C GLU A 8 -20.03 -12.63 30.88
N CYS A 9 -19.70 -11.34 30.81
CA CYS A 9 -18.67 -10.84 29.92
C CYS A 9 -17.33 -11.42 30.39
N SER A 10 -16.80 -12.39 29.64
CA SER A 10 -15.52 -13.07 29.93
C SER A 10 -14.43 -12.04 30.28
N PRO A 11 -13.54 -12.30 31.26
CA PRO A 11 -12.47 -11.36 31.64
C PRO A 11 -11.62 -10.89 30.45
N LYS A 12 -11.51 -11.71 29.39
CA LYS A 12 -10.86 -11.36 28.12
C LYS A 12 -11.55 -10.20 27.39
N CYS A 13 -12.88 -10.18 27.36
CA CYS A 13 -13.67 -9.10 26.74
C CYS A 13 -13.51 -7.78 27.49
N ARG A 14 -13.47 -7.82 28.83
CA ARG A 14 -13.20 -6.64 29.66
C ARG A 14 -11.79 -6.09 29.43
N ASN A 15 -10.78 -6.95 29.41
CA ASN A 15 -9.40 -6.54 29.17
C ASN A 15 -9.22 -5.96 27.76
N LEU A 16 -9.84 -6.56 26.74
CA LEU A 16 -9.80 -6.06 25.37
C LEU A 16 -10.49 -4.69 25.24
N PHE A 17 -11.62 -4.50 25.91
CA PHE A 17 -12.33 -3.22 25.92
C PHE A 17 -11.54 -2.12 26.64
N VAL A 18 -10.90 -2.43 27.77
CA VAL A 18 -10.04 -1.49 28.49
C VAL A 18 -8.84 -1.11 27.61
N LEU A 19 -8.20 -2.08 26.97
CA LEU A 19 -7.09 -1.82 26.04
C LEU A 19 -7.54 -0.92 24.88
N GLU A 20 -8.67 -1.24 24.24
CA GLU A 20 -9.23 -0.44 23.14
C GLU A 20 -9.49 1.02 23.60
N THR A 21 -10.08 1.19 24.78
CA THR A 21 -10.38 2.50 25.37
C THR A 21 -9.11 3.31 25.66
N VAL A 22 -8.09 2.67 26.25
CA VAL A 22 -6.80 3.32 26.55
C VAL A 22 -6.07 3.69 25.26
N CYS A 23 -6.00 2.79 24.28
CA CYS A 23 -5.39 3.06 22.98
C CYS A 23 -6.07 4.23 22.28
N VAL A 24 -7.41 4.22 22.20
CA VAL A 24 -8.16 5.33 21.58
C VAL A 24 -7.99 6.62 22.37
N GLY A 25 -8.00 6.58 23.69
CA GLY A 25 -7.74 7.75 24.53
C GLY A 25 -6.39 8.39 24.25
N TRP A 26 -5.33 7.59 24.19
CA TRP A 26 -3.98 8.05 23.82
C TRP A 26 -3.96 8.63 22.39
N PHE A 27 -4.61 7.96 21.45
CA PHE A 27 -4.69 8.38 20.06
C PHE A 27 -5.44 9.69 19.87
N SER A 28 -6.54 9.89 20.58
CA SER A 28 -7.28 11.14 20.60
C SER A 28 -6.49 12.27 21.25
N LEU A 29 -5.73 11.99 22.32
CA LEU A 29 -4.84 12.97 22.95
C LEU A 29 -3.75 13.41 21.97
N GLU A 30 -3.06 12.48 21.32
CA GLU A 30 -2.03 12.75 20.31
C GLU A 30 -2.57 13.58 19.15
N PHE A 31 -3.78 13.25 18.67
CA PHE A 31 -4.47 14.01 17.62
C PHE A 31 -4.85 15.42 18.09
N LEU A 32 -5.39 15.56 19.30
CA LEU A 32 -5.80 16.84 19.87
C LEU A 32 -4.59 17.77 20.06
N LEU A 33 -3.50 17.27 20.64
CA LEU A 33 -2.26 18.04 20.82
C LEU A 33 -1.73 18.57 19.47
N ARG A 34 -1.72 17.74 18.42
CA ARG A 34 -1.33 18.17 17.07
C ARG A 34 -2.30 19.19 16.47
N SER A 35 -3.60 19.00 16.67
CA SER A 35 -4.62 19.93 16.18
C SER A 35 -4.59 21.28 16.89
N LEU A 36 -4.12 21.33 18.15
CA LEU A 36 -3.96 22.57 18.91
C LEU A 36 -2.70 23.33 18.49
N GLN A 37 -1.63 22.62 18.13
CA GLN A 37 -0.38 23.21 17.63
C GLN A 37 -0.48 23.71 16.18
N ALA A 38 -1.49 23.27 15.42
CA ALA A 38 -1.68 23.68 14.04
C ALA A 38 -2.38 25.05 13.96
N GLU A 39 -1.75 26.02 13.28
CA GLU A 39 -2.28 27.38 13.11
C GLU A 39 -3.63 27.43 12.38
N SER A 40 -3.87 26.49 11.45
CA SER A 40 -5.12 26.39 10.70
C SER A 40 -5.75 24.99 10.79
N LYS A 41 -6.75 24.85 11.67
CA LYS A 41 -7.42 23.57 11.98
C LYS A 41 -8.02 22.89 10.74
N CYS A 42 -8.66 23.64 9.85
CA CYS A 42 -9.24 23.08 8.62
C CYS A 42 -8.20 22.57 7.61
N ALA A 43 -7.05 23.25 7.48
CA ALA A 43 -5.98 22.79 6.60
C ALA A 43 -5.30 21.54 7.19
N PHE A 44 -5.10 21.52 8.50
CA PHE A 44 -4.60 20.35 9.22
C PHE A 44 -5.51 19.12 9.01
N LEU A 45 -6.82 19.26 9.17
CA LEU A 45 -7.77 18.16 8.99
C LEU A 45 -7.84 17.62 7.56
N ARG A 46 -7.50 18.43 6.55
CA ARG A 46 -7.49 18.01 5.13
C ARG A 46 -6.23 17.24 4.71
N THR A 47 -5.25 17.09 5.60
CA THR A 47 -4.04 16.30 5.30
C THR A 47 -4.38 14.81 5.34
N PRO A 48 -4.02 13.98 4.33
CA PRO A 48 -4.45 12.59 4.22
C PRO A 48 -4.08 11.72 5.43
N LEU A 49 -2.91 11.97 6.03
CA LEU A 49 -2.47 11.27 7.24
C LEU A 49 -3.35 11.61 8.47
N ASN A 50 -3.86 12.84 8.55
CA ASN A 50 -4.73 13.26 9.64
C ASN A 50 -6.17 12.75 9.44
N ILE A 51 -6.62 12.59 8.19
CA ILE A 51 -7.90 11.93 7.88
C ILE A 51 -7.88 10.48 8.36
N ILE A 52 -6.78 9.75 8.11
CA ILE A 52 -6.61 8.37 8.60
C ILE A 52 -6.65 8.33 10.14
N ASP A 53 -6.00 9.28 10.82
CA ASP A 53 -6.02 9.36 12.29
C ASP A 53 -7.44 9.60 12.83
N VAL A 54 -8.23 10.47 12.20
CA VAL A 54 -9.65 10.70 12.56
C VAL A 54 -10.51 9.46 12.30
N LEU A 55 -10.39 8.86 11.11
CA LEU A 55 -11.12 7.66 10.73
C LEU A 55 -10.77 6.47 11.63
N ALA A 56 -9.54 6.42 12.15
CA ALA A 56 -9.16 5.46 13.16
C ALA A 56 -9.96 5.72 14.44
N ILE A 57 -9.93 6.89 15.08
CA ILE A 57 -10.64 7.07 16.38
C ILE A 57 -12.18 7.04 16.28
N LEU A 58 -12.75 7.32 15.10
CA LEU A 58 -14.19 7.52 14.88
C LEU A 58 -15.11 6.34 15.29
N PRO A 59 -14.80 5.05 15.02
CA PRO A 59 -15.64 3.92 15.38
C PRO A 59 -15.92 3.81 16.88
N PHE A 60 -14.94 4.15 17.72
CA PHE A 60 -15.11 4.12 19.17
C PHE A 60 -16.10 5.19 19.63
N TYR A 61 -15.91 6.44 19.19
CA TYR A 61 -16.80 7.55 19.57
C TYR A 61 -18.22 7.39 19.03
N VAL A 62 -18.38 6.91 17.79
CA VAL A 62 -19.72 6.66 17.23
C VAL A 62 -20.42 5.52 17.97
N SER A 63 -19.69 4.44 18.31
CA SER A 63 -20.26 3.35 19.12
C SER A 63 -20.69 3.83 20.51
N LEU A 64 -19.88 4.70 21.13
CA LEU A 64 -20.20 5.32 22.42
C LEU A 64 -21.43 6.24 22.32
N LEU A 65 -21.51 7.07 21.28
CA LEU A 65 -22.62 8.00 21.04
C LEU A 65 -23.94 7.26 20.78
N VAL A 66 -23.92 6.20 19.96
CA VAL A 66 -25.09 5.35 19.71
C VAL A 66 -25.52 4.65 21.00
N GLY A 67 -24.57 4.18 21.81
CA GLY A 67 -24.87 3.61 23.14
C GLY A 67 -25.51 4.61 24.10
N LEU A 68 -25.04 5.87 24.12
CA LEU A 68 -25.64 6.94 24.93
C LEU A 68 -27.04 7.34 24.45
N ALA A 69 -27.22 7.47 23.13
CA ALA A 69 -28.47 7.91 22.53
C ALA A 69 -29.57 6.83 22.61
N ALA A 70 -29.19 5.56 22.61
CA ALA A 70 -30.11 4.43 22.72
C ALA A 70 -30.56 4.12 24.17
N GLY A 71 -29.90 4.67 25.19
CA GLY A 71 -30.27 4.44 26.59
C GLY A 71 -29.44 5.29 27.54
N GLY A 72 -30.04 6.36 28.07
CA GLY A 72 -29.44 7.15 29.15
C GLY A 72 -29.27 6.30 30.41
N GLY A 73 -28.03 5.92 30.71
CA GLY A 73 -27.64 5.35 32.00
C GLY A 73 -27.15 3.92 31.97
N ALA A 74 -25.83 3.79 32.12
CA ALA A 74 -25.09 2.64 32.61
C ALA A 74 -24.79 1.46 31.64
N ARG A 75 -23.47 1.23 31.55
CA ARG A 75 -22.74 0.01 31.12
C ARG A 75 -22.43 -0.10 29.64
N ALA A 76 -21.33 0.58 29.31
CA ALA A 76 -20.41 0.16 28.27
C ALA A 76 -20.10 -1.34 28.36
N GLY A 77 -20.30 -2.05 27.25
CA GLY A 77 -19.86 -3.42 27.06
C GLY A 77 -20.99 -4.44 26.95
N ALA A 78 -21.18 -4.91 25.71
CA ALA A 78 -21.80 -6.19 25.38
C ALA A 78 -23.29 -6.37 25.72
N SER A 79 -24.16 -5.96 24.79
CA SER A 79 -25.16 -6.84 24.16
C SER A 79 -26.08 -5.97 23.31
N ALA A 80 -25.96 -6.09 21.98
CA ALA A 80 -27.02 -5.62 21.10
C ALA A 80 -28.20 -6.58 21.28
N GLY A 81 -29.01 -6.35 22.32
CA GLY A 81 -30.29 -7.02 22.54
C GLY A 81 -31.37 -6.41 21.63
N PRO A 82 -32.36 -7.21 21.18
CA PRO A 82 -33.25 -6.86 20.10
C PRO A 82 -34.43 -6.03 20.63
N GLY A 83 -34.43 -4.73 20.36
CA GLY A 83 -35.60 -3.90 20.62
C GLY A 83 -35.26 -2.43 20.72
N GLY A 84 -35.48 -1.67 19.64
CA GLY A 84 -35.43 -0.22 19.71
C GLY A 84 -35.20 0.52 18.40
N ASN A 85 -36.23 0.54 17.53
CA ASN A 85 -36.54 1.63 16.59
C ASN A 85 -35.72 1.67 15.29
N LYS A 86 -36.31 2.14 14.17
CA LYS A 86 -35.76 2.25 12.79
C LYS A 86 -34.28 2.68 12.64
N LEU A 87 -33.72 3.33 13.65
CA LEU A 87 -32.29 3.64 13.74
C LEU A 87 -31.43 2.37 13.82
N LEU A 88 -31.89 1.31 14.50
CA LEU A 88 -31.15 0.07 14.70
C LEU A 88 -30.96 -0.75 13.40
N GLU A 89 -31.93 -0.71 12.48
CA GLU A 89 -31.78 -1.35 11.15
C GLU A 89 -30.76 -0.62 10.28
N ARG A 90 -30.79 0.72 10.25
CA ARG A 90 -29.74 1.51 9.57
C ARG A 90 -28.40 1.44 10.31
N ALA A 91 -28.43 1.29 11.62
CA ALA A 91 -27.24 1.14 12.44
C ALA A 91 -26.54 -0.21 12.22
N GLY A 92 -27.21 -1.26 11.76
CA GLY A 92 -26.57 -2.53 11.43
C GLY A 92 -25.46 -2.38 10.37
N LEU A 93 -25.78 -1.72 9.24
CA LEU A 93 -24.81 -1.41 8.19
C LEU A 93 -23.72 -0.44 8.67
N VAL A 94 -24.13 0.59 9.43
CA VAL A 94 -23.17 1.57 9.97
C VAL A 94 -22.23 0.90 10.95
N LEU A 95 -22.71 0.06 11.87
CA LEU A 95 -21.89 -0.70 12.83
C LEU A 95 -20.97 -1.69 12.12
N TRP A 96 -21.43 -2.34 11.05
CA TRP A 96 -20.59 -3.22 10.23
C TRP A 96 -19.47 -2.43 9.55
N LEU A 97 -19.81 -1.28 8.95
CA LEU A 97 -18.83 -0.36 8.38
C LEU A 97 -17.87 0.19 9.43
N LEU A 98 -18.34 0.61 10.60
CA LEU A 98 -17.51 1.06 11.72
C LEU A 98 -16.56 -0.03 12.21
N ARG A 99 -17.02 -1.29 12.21
CA ARG A 99 -16.18 -2.44 12.55
C ARG A 99 -15.12 -2.68 11.47
N ALA A 100 -15.47 -2.54 10.19
CA ALA A 100 -14.51 -2.59 9.09
C ALA A 100 -13.51 -1.43 9.15
N LEU A 101 -13.94 -0.21 9.50
CA LEU A 101 -13.07 0.96 9.69
C LEU A 101 -11.98 0.73 10.75
N ARG A 102 -12.17 -0.20 11.69
CA ARG A 102 -11.10 -0.57 12.63
C ARG A 102 -9.84 -1.09 11.94
N VAL A 103 -9.95 -1.69 10.76
CA VAL A 103 -8.77 -2.11 9.98
C VAL A 103 -7.90 -0.90 9.59
N LEU A 104 -8.49 0.29 9.45
CA LEU A 104 -7.76 1.52 9.15
C LEU A 104 -6.87 1.98 10.30
N TYR A 105 -7.05 1.51 11.54
CA TYR A 105 -6.09 1.76 12.62
C TYR A 105 -4.70 1.24 12.27
N VAL A 106 -4.60 0.12 11.54
CA VAL A 106 -3.30 -0.43 11.09
C VAL A 106 -2.62 0.54 10.13
N MET A 107 -3.40 1.26 9.31
CA MET A 107 -2.87 2.28 8.39
C MET A 107 -2.22 3.45 9.10
N ARG A 108 -2.45 3.63 10.41
CA ARG A 108 -1.72 4.63 11.21
C ARG A 108 -0.23 4.32 11.33
N LEU A 109 0.17 3.06 11.12
CA LEU A 109 1.58 2.69 10.97
C LEU A 109 2.24 3.44 9.80
N ALA A 110 1.47 3.92 8.81
CA ALA A 110 1.96 4.77 7.75
C ALA A 110 2.55 6.09 8.26
N ARG A 111 2.18 6.56 9.46
CA ARG A 111 2.83 7.73 10.06
C ARG A 111 4.22 7.38 10.61
N HIS A 112 4.43 6.15 11.05
CA HIS A 112 5.67 5.72 11.68
C HIS A 112 6.63 5.02 10.70
N SER A 113 6.10 4.47 9.61
CA SER A 113 6.88 3.79 8.59
C SER A 113 7.11 4.69 7.38
N LEU A 114 8.38 5.00 7.13
CA LEU A 114 8.84 5.65 5.90
C LEU A 114 8.51 4.80 4.66
N GLY A 115 8.54 3.46 4.79
CA GLY A 115 8.23 2.54 3.70
C GLY A 115 6.77 2.58 3.26
N LEU A 116 5.83 2.74 4.20
CA LEU A 116 4.40 2.84 3.85
C LEU A 116 4.05 4.23 3.28
N ARG A 117 4.78 5.28 3.70
CA ARG A 117 4.68 6.62 3.07
C ARG A 117 5.22 6.61 1.65
N SER A 118 6.37 5.97 1.42
CA SER A 118 6.94 5.86 0.08
C SER A 118 6.05 5.01 -0.83
N LEU A 119 5.47 3.91 -0.33
CA LEU A 119 4.46 3.14 -1.07
C LEU A 119 3.26 4.00 -1.50
N GLY A 120 2.71 4.81 -0.60
CA GLY A 120 1.60 5.71 -0.93
C GLY A 120 1.96 6.73 -2.03
N LEU A 121 3.17 7.29 -1.97
CA LEU A 121 3.68 8.21 -2.99
C LEU A 121 3.90 7.50 -4.34
N THR A 122 4.44 6.29 -4.33
CA THR A 122 4.64 5.46 -5.53
C THR A 122 3.32 5.08 -6.17
N VAL A 123 2.31 4.67 -5.39
CA VAL A 123 0.96 4.37 -5.88
C VAL A 123 0.35 5.61 -6.54
N ARG A 124 0.52 6.79 -5.94
CA ARG A 124 0.03 8.04 -6.55
C ARG A 124 0.77 8.37 -7.86
N ARG A 125 2.06 8.07 -7.93
CA ARG A 125 2.87 8.28 -9.14
C ARG A 125 2.45 7.35 -10.28
N CYS A 126 2.17 6.08 -9.96
CA CYS A 126 1.68 5.09 -10.91
C CYS A 126 0.16 5.12 -11.09
N ALA A 127 -0.58 6.01 -10.41
CA ALA A 127 -2.05 6.03 -10.46
C ALA A 127 -2.61 6.19 -11.87
N ARG A 128 -1.91 6.93 -12.75
CA ARG A 128 -2.28 7.06 -14.16
C ARG A 128 -2.13 5.74 -14.91
N GLU A 129 -1.05 5.00 -14.66
CA GLU A 129 -0.77 3.70 -15.27
C GLU A 129 -1.77 2.64 -14.79
N PHE A 130 -2.02 2.58 -13.47
CA PHE A 130 -3.05 1.74 -12.88
C PHE A 130 -4.45 2.11 -13.38
N GLY A 131 -4.75 3.40 -13.54
CA GLY A 131 -6.00 3.88 -14.09
C GLY A 131 -6.23 3.43 -15.53
N LEU A 132 -5.19 3.46 -16.37
CA LEU A 132 -5.26 2.94 -17.74
C LEU A 132 -5.45 1.42 -17.78
N LEU A 133 -4.78 0.66 -16.91
CA LEU A 133 -5.01 -0.78 -16.76
C LEU A 133 -6.47 -1.08 -16.43
N LEU A 134 -7.01 -0.41 -15.40
CA LEU A 134 -8.39 -0.60 -14.96
C LEU A 134 -9.38 -0.20 -16.06
N LEU A 135 -9.11 0.88 -16.79
CA LEU A 135 -9.94 1.31 -17.91
C LEU A 135 -10.00 0.25 -19.02
N PHE A 136 -8.86 -0.29 -19.45
CA PHE A 136 -8.84 -1.34 -20.47
C PHE A 136 -9.51 -2.62 -20.00
N LEU A 137 -9.30 -3.02 -18.74
CA LEU A 137 -10.00 -4.16 -18.15
C LEU A 137 -11.52 -3.94 -18.14
N CYS A 138 -12.00 -2.76 -17.73
CA CYS A 138 -13.42 -2.42 -17.74
C CYS A 138 -14.03 -2.45 -19.13
N VAL A 139 -13.34 -1.89 -20.15
CA VAL A 139 -13.81 -1.93 -21.54
C VAL A 139 -13.90 -3.37 -22.03
N ALA A 140 -12.87 -4.19 -21.80
CA ALA A 140 -12.88 -5.57 -22.23
C ALA A 140 -13.96 -6.40 -21.51
N MET A 141 -14.17 -6.20 -20.21
CA MET A 141 -15.29 -6.83 -19.48
C MET A 141 -16.65 -6.41 -20.04
N ALA A 142 -16.83 -5.13 -20.37
CA ALA A 142 -18.07 -4.62 -20.98
C ALA A 142 -18.35 -5.19 -22.38
N LEU A 143 -17.30 -5.61 -23.10
CA LEU A 143 -17.43 -6.26 -24.40
C LEU A 143 -17.68 -7.77 -24.25
N PHE A 144 -16.88 -8.48 -23.47
CA PHE A 144 -16.94 -9.96 -23.39
C PHE A 144 -18.07 -10.49 -22.51
N ALA A 145 -18.46 -9.79 -21.43
CA ALA A 145 -19.50 -10.27 -20.52
C ALA A 145 -20.90 -10.37 -21.18
N PRO A 146 -21.36 -9.41 -22.00
CA PRO A 146 -22.61 -9.57 -22.75
C PRO A 146 -22.51 -10.62 -23.87
N LEU A 147 -21.34 -10.77 -24.49
CA LEU A 147 -21.13 -11.77 -25.56
C LEU A 147 -21.26 -13.20 -25.03
N VAL A 148 -20.63 -13.51 -23.90
CA VAL A 148 -20.76 -14.84 -23.28
C VAL A 148 -22.19 -15.07 -22.76
N HIS A 149 -22.83 -14.01 -22.23
CA HIS A 149 -24.22 -14.08 -21.80
C HIS A 149 -25.15 -14.48 -22.94
N LEU A 150 -25.00 -13.84 -24.11
CA LEU A 150 -25.81 -14.15 -25.28
C LEU A 150 -25.51 -15.56 -25.80
N ALA A 151 -24.23 -15.94 -25.89
CA ALA A 151 -23.81 -17.26 -26.37
C ALA A 151 -24.32 -18.41 -25.48
N GLU A 152 -24.42 -18.19 -24.17
CA GLU A 152 -24.97 -19.17 -23.22
C GLU A 152 -26.50 -19.09 -23.11
N ARG A 153 -27.12 -17.93 -23.35
CA ARG A 153 -28.58 -17.79 -23.29
C ARG A 153 -29.29 -18.44 -24.48
N GLU A 154 -28.71 -18.35 -25.66
CA GLU A 154 -29.29 -18.89 -26.90
C GLU A 154 -29.07 -20.41 -27.04
N LEU A 155 -27.92 -20.93 -26.59
CA LEU A 155 -27.49 -22.32 -26.84
C LEU A 155 -27.25 -23.16 -25.56
N GLY A 156 -27.28 -22.56 -24.36
CA GLY A 156 -26.98 -23.24 -23.10
C GLY A 156 -28.21 -23.85 -22.42
N ALA A 157 -28.07 -25.08 -21.92
CA ALA A 157 -29.13 -25.79 -21.19
C ALA A 157 -29.22 -25.39 -19.69
N ARG A 158 -28.21 -24.68 -19.14
CA ARG A 158 -28.17 -24.24 -17.74
C ARG A 158 -28.23 -22.71 -17.64
N ARG A 159 -28.96 -22.21 -16.62
CA ARG A 159 -29.16 -20.78 -16.36
C ARG A 159 -28.10 -20.17 -15.45
N ASP A 160 -26.87 -20.70 -15.46
CA ASP A 160 -25.77 -20.18 -14.63
C ASP A 160 -25.53 -18.69 -14.97
N PHE A 161 -25.67 -18.32 -16.26
CA PHE A 161 -25.67 -16.94 -16.75
C PHE A 161 -27.07 -16.31 -16.72
N SER A 162 -27.65 -16.14 -15.54
CA SER A 162 -29.02 -15.62 -15.36
C SER A 162 -29.20 -14.16 -15.79
N SER A 163 -28.16 -13.32 -15.67
CA SER A 163 -28.23 -11.88 -15.94
C SER A 163 -26.89 -11.34 -16.43
N VAL A 164 -26.89 -10.21 -17.15
CA VAL A 164 -25.66 -9.55 -17.60
C VAL A 164 -24.72 -9.21 -16.43
N PRO A 165 -25.20 -8.70 -15.27
CA PRO A 165 -24.37 -8.54 -14.06
C PRO A 165 -23.69 -9.83 -13.57
N ALA A 166 -24.36 -10.98 -13.66
CA ALA A 166 -23.74 -12.26 -13.31
C ALA A 166 -22.62 -12.64 -14.30
N SER A 167 -22.78 -12.32 -15.58
CA SER A 167 -21.71 -12.52 -16.57
C SER A 167 -20.50 -11.61 -16.34
N TYR A 168 -20.70 -10.41 -15.77
CA TYR A 168 -19.59 -9.55 -15.35
C TYR A 168 -18.78 -10.18 -14.21
N TRP A 169 -19.43 -10.83 -13.24
CA TRP A 169 -18.73 -11.56 -12.18
C TRP A 169 -17.80 -12.62 -12.78
N TRP A 170 -18.32 -13.45 -13.69
CA TRP A 170 -17.53 -14.42 -14.43
C TRP A 170 -16.37 -13.78 -15.23
N ALA A 171 -16.64 -12.70 -15.97
CA ALA A 171 -15.62 -12.01 -16.76
C ALA A 171 -14.49 -11.44 -15.88
N VAL A 172 -14.82 -10.86 -14.72
CA VAL A 172 -13.83 -10.37 -13.74
C VAL A 172 -12.92 -11.51 -13.30
N ILE A 173 -13.48 -12.62 -12.81
CA ILE A 173 -12.68 -13.72 -12.24
C ILE A 173 -11.86 -14.47 -13.30
N SER A 174 -12.36 -14.55 -14.54
CA SER A 174 -11.66 -15.20 -15.66
C SER A 174 -10.56 -14.32 -16.24
N MET A 175 -10.83 -13.04 -16.49
CA MET A 175 -9.83 -12.11 -17.04
C MET A 175 -8.71 -11.78 -16.04
N THR A 176 -9.02 -11.79 -14.75
CA THR A 176 -8.02 -11.65 -13.67
C THR A 176 -7.35 -12.96 -13.30
N THR A 177 -7.65 -14.05 -14.01
CA THR A 177 -7.07 -15.39 -13.81
C THR A 177 -7.30 -16.02 -12.43
N VAL A 178 -8.28 -15.52 -11.65
CA VAL A 178 -8.66 -16.09 -10.35
C VAL A 178 -9.37 -17.44 -10.54
N GLY A 179 -10.38 -17.48 -11.44
CA GLY A 179 -11.01 -18.72 -11.88
C GLY A 179 -11.62 -19.59 -10.78
N TYR A 180 -12.55 -19.05 -9.97
CA TYR A 180 -13.22 -19.82 -8.90
C TYR A 180 -13.96 -21.07 -9.41
N GLY A 181 -14.42 -21.08 -10.67
CA GLY A 181 -15.09 -22.22 -11.29
C GLY A 181 -16.55 -22.40 -10.87
N ASP A 182 -17.12 -21.42 -10.18
CA ASP A 182 -18.53 -21.33 -9.80
C ASP A 182 -19.46 -21.12 -11.00
N MET A 183 -18.97 -20.42 -12.03
CA MET A 183 -19.65 -20.22 -13.30
C MET A 183 -18.68 -20.54 -14.45
N VAL A 184 -19.11 -21.32 -15.44
CA VAL A 184 -18.32 -21.62 -16.63
C VAL A 184 -19.22 -21.76 -17.86
N PRO A 185 -18.85 -21.19 -19.02
CA PRO A 185 -19.57 -21.40 -20.25
C PRO A 185 -19.41 -22.85 -20.73
N ARG A 186 -20.53 -23.45 -21.15
CA ARG A 186 -20.60 -24.85 -21.58
C ARG A 186 -20.98 -24.98 -23.05
N SER A 187 -21.56 -23.95 -23.64
CA SER A 187 -21.90 -23.94 -25.07
C SER A 187 -20.64 -23.79 -25.91
N LEU A 188 -20.62 -24.40 -27.11
CA LEU A 188 -19.52 -24.25 -28.06
C LEU A 188 -19.19 -22.76 -28.36
N PRO A 189 -20.16 -21.89 -28.72
CA PRO A 189 -19.85 -20.48 -28.94
C PRO A 189 -19.43 -19.77 -27.64
N GLY A 190 -20.00 -20.15 -26.49
CA GLY A 190 -19.62 -19.61 -25.18
C GLY A 190 -18.16 -19.92 -24.84
N GLN A 191 -17.67 -21.12 -25.16
CA GLN A 191 -16.28 -21.51 -24.97
C GLN A 191 -15.31 -20.73 -25.89
N VAL A 192 -15.68 -20.47 -27.13
CA VAL A 192 -14.87 -19.65 -28.05
C VAL A 192 -14.76 -18.22 -27.54
N VAL A 193 -15.88 -17.63 -27.12
CA VAL A 193 -15.89 -16.30 -26.50
C VAL A 193 -15.06 -16.31 -25.22
N ALA A 194 -15.17 -17.36 -24.42
CA ALA A 194 -14.42 -17.49 -23.18
C ALA A 194 -12.91 -17.53 -23.41
N LEU A 195 -12.46 -18.37 -24.34
CA LEU A 195 -11.05 -18.44 -24.73
C LEU A 195 -10.53 -17.06 -25.17
N SER A 196 -11.29 -16.36 -26.03
CA SER A 196 -10.91 -15.02 -26.50
C SER A 196 -10.85 -13.99 -25.36
N SER A 197 -11.77 -14.07 -24.40
CA SER A 197 -11.82 -13.16 -23.25
C SER A 197 -10.64 -13.38 -22.28
N ILE A 198 -10.27 -14.64 -22.02
CA ILE A 198 -9.16 -14.99 -21.13
C ILE A 198 -7.84 -14.56 -21.77
N LEU A 199 -7.65 -14.86 -23.05
CA LEU A 199 -6.45 -14.45 -23.80
C LEU A 199 -6.31 -12.92 -23.82
N SER A 200 -7.41 -12.20 -24.10
CA SER A 200 -7.43 -10.74 -24.05
C SER A 200 -7.10 -10.22 -22.66
N GLY A 201 -7.66 -10.79 -21.59
CA GLY A 201 -7.38 -10.39 -20.21
C GLY A 201 -5.91 -10.53 -19.82
N ILE A 202 -5.27 -11.65 -20.18
CA ILE A 202 -3.84 -11.87 -19.93
C ILE A 202 -2.99 -10.82 -20.65
N LEU A 203 -3.27 -10.55 -21.92
CA LEU A 203 -2.54 -9.55 -22.71
C LEU A 203 -2.73 -8.14 -22.14
N LEU A 204 -3.96 -7.78 -21.75
CA LEU A 204 -4.28 -6.48 -21.16
C LEU A 204 -3.63 -6.27 -19.79
N MET A 205 -3.51 -7.32 -18.97
CA MET A 205 -2.83 -7.24 -17.67
C MET A 205 -1.31 -7.18 -17.81
N ALA A 206 -0.74 -7.88 -18.80
CA ALA A 206 0.71 -7.92 -19.01
C ALA A 206 1.33 -6.54 -19.32
N PHE A 207 0.65 -5.71 -20.12
CA PHE A 207 1.20 -4.44 -20.57
C PHE A 207 1.41 -3.42 -19.42
N PRO A 208 0.42 -3.12 -18.57
CA PRO A 208 0.61 -2.17 -17.46
C PRO A 208 1.49 -2.73 -16.34
N VAL A 209 1.44 -4.04 -16.06
CA VAL A 209 2.36 -4.66 -15.09
C VAL A 209 3.81 -4.44 -15.51
N THR A 210 4.12 -4.63 -16.79
CA THR A 210 5.45 -4.37 -17.36
C THR A 210 5.82 -2.88 -17.26
N SER A 211 4.90 -1.98 -17.61
CA SER A 211 5.12 -0.53 -17.48
C SER A 211 5.38 -0.09 -16.03
N ILE A 212 4.56 -0.56 -15.08
CA ILE A 212 4.70 -0.25 -13.65
C ILE A 212 6.02 -0.80 -13.13
N PHE A 213 6.39 -2.02 -13.53
CA PHE A 213 7.68 -2.62 -13.17
C PHE A 213 8.86 -1.77 -13.66
N HIS A 214 8.83 -1.29 -14.91
CA HIS A 214 9.86 -0.40 -15.44
C HIS A 214 9.92 0.93 -14.69
N THR A 215 8.77 1.55 -14.41
CA THR A 215 8.68 2.81 -13.64
C THR A 215 9.21 2.65 -12.22
N PHE A 216 8.85 1.54 -11.56
CA PHE A 216 9.35 1.19 -10.23
C PHE A 216 10.85 0.92 -10.25
N SER A 217 11.33 0.09 -11.17
CA SER A 217 12.76 -0.25 -11.31
C SER A 217 13.59 1.01 -11.53
N ARG A 218 13.13 1.93 -12.38
CA ARG A 218 13.81 3.21 -12.62
C ARG A 218 13.85 4.07 -11.36
N SER A 219 12.70 4.26 -10.71
CA SER A 219 12.63 5.06 -9.48
C SER A 219 13.47 4.45 -8.34
N TYR A 220 13.54 3.13 -8.25
CA TYR A 220 14.35 2.42 -7.26
C TYR A 220 15.86 2.59 -7.51
N SER A 221 16.30 2.48 -8.77
CA SER A 221 17.71 2.73 -9.14
C SER A 221 18.12 4.17 -8.84
N GLU A 222 17.29 5.16 -9.19
CA GLU A 222 17.52 6.58 -8.91
C GLU A 222 17.68 6.84 -7.39
N LEU A 223 16.81 6.25 -6.56
CA LEU A 223 16.91 6.35 -5.09
C LEU A 223 18.21 5.70 -4.56
N ARG A 224 18.62 4.57 -5.12
CA ARG A 224 19.83 3.85 -4.71
C ARG A 224 21.11 4.62 -5.07
N GLU A 225 21.10 5.32 -6.20
CA GLU A 225 22.20 6.21 -6.60
C GLU A 225 22.28 7.44 -5.71
N GLN A 226 21.16 8.07 -5.38
CA GLN A 226 21.11 9.18 -4.44
C GLN A 226 21.64 8.78 -3.06
N GLN A 227 21.27 7.60 -2.56
CA GLN A 227 21.80 7.05 -1.31
C GLN A 227 23.29 6.76 -1.36
N ARG A 228 23.82 6.29 -2.50
CA ARG A 228 25.27 6.11 -2.67
C ARG A 228 25.98 7.46 -2.67
N ALA A 229 25.46 8.45 -3.41
CA ALA A 229 26.04 9.80 -3.48
C ALA A 229 26.05 10.50 -2.12
N THR A 230 24.95 10.40 -1.36
CA THR A 230 24.86 10.94 0.02
C THR A 230 25.61 10.09 1.04
N GLY A 231 25.85 8.80 0.78
CA GLY A 231 26.71 7.96 1.61
C GLY A 231 28.21 8.10 1.33
N SER A 232 28.61 8.73 0.21
CA SER A 232 30.00 8.92 -0.19
C SER A 232 30.61 10.29 0.16
N GLU A 233 29.86 11.21 0.78
CA GLU A 233 30.43 12.34 1.55
C GLU A 233 30.29 12.00 3.05
N PRO A 234 31.33 11.46 3.73
CA PRO A 234 32.48 12.29 4.15
C PRO A 234 33.81 11.50 4.32
N THR A 235 34.80 11.67 3.44
CA THR A 235 36.21 11.32 3.77
C THR A 235 37.27 12.08 2.97
N LEU A 236 36.92 12.89 1.96
CA LEU A 236 37.92 13.54 1.11
C LEU A 236 38.22 15.01 1.49
N ARG A 237 37.77 15.48 2.66
CA ARG A 237 38.01 16.87 3.12
C ARG A 237 39.00 17.01 4.27
N GLU A 238 39.43 15.93 4.93
CA GLU A 238 40.38 16.02 6.05
C GLU A 238 41.86 15.79 5.67
N ASP A 239 42.18 15.14 4.54
CA ASP A 239 43.59 14.89 4.18
C ASP A 239 44.27 16.05 3.43
N SER A 240 43.53 17.00 2.85
CA SER A 240 44.14 18.12 2.11
C SER A 240 44.55 19.29 3.01
N THR A 241 44.16 19.31 4.29
CA THR A 241 44.48 20.43 5.20
C THR A 241 45.75 20.18 6.04
N HIS A 242 46.21 18.93 6.16
CA HIS A 242 47.41 18.59 6.93
C HIS A 242 48.73 18.63 6.12
N SER A 243 48.68 18.67 4.79
CA SER A 243 49.91 18.70 3.97
C SER A 243 50.39 20.10 3.57
N ALA A 244 49.60 21.15 3.82
CA ALA A 244 49.95 22.52 3.42
C ALA A 244 50.62 23.36 4.54
N THR A 245 50.67 22.85 5.77
CA THR A 245 51.20 23.59 6.94
C THR A 245 52.58 23.12 7.41
N ALA A 246 53.16 22.08 6.80
CA ALA A 246 54.46 21.55 7.20
C ALA A 246 55.64 22.08 6.35
N SER A 247 55.41 22.89 5.32
CA SER A 247 56.47 23.32 4.37
C SER A 247 56.91 24.79 4.53
N ALA A 248 56.82 25.35 5.74
CA ALA A 248 57.19 26.74 5.97
C ALA A 248 57.81 26.99 7.36
N THR A 249 58.82 26.21 7.75
CA THR A 249 59.79 26.63 8.78
C THR A 249 61.04 25.76 8.72
N GLU A 250 62.22 26.39 8.88
CA GLU A 250 63.60 25.83 8.96
C GLU A 250 64.21 25.49 7.58
N ASP A 251 64.90 26.38 6.86
CA ASP A 251 66.10 27.20 7.14
C ASP A 251 67.38 26.41 7.48
N SER A 252 68.27 26.38 6.48
CA SER A 252 69.74 26.37 6.53
C SER A 252 70.50 25.42 7.46
N SER A 253 71.25 24.46 6.87
CA SER A 253 72.64 24.13 7.24
C SER A 253 73.30 23.10 6.28
N GLN A 254 74.36 23.55 5.60
CA GLN A 254 75.64 22.86 5.33
C GLN A 254 75.71 21.50 4.58
N GLY A 255 76.38 21.54 3.41
CA GLY A 255 77.62 20.77 3.16
C GLY A 255 77.51 19.44 2.39
N PRO A 256 78.48 19.10 1.51
CA PRO A 256 78.26 18.19 0.38
C PRO A 256 78.91 16.81 0.57
N GLU A 257 78.42 15.76 -0.12
CA GLU A 257 79.26 14.61 -0.51
C GLU A 257 78.62 13.73 -1.62
N ASP A 258 79.26 13.79 -2.79
CA ASP A 258 79.76 12.69 -3.63
C ASP A 258 78.88 11.55 -4.23
N ARG A 259 79.21 11.33 -5.52
CA ARG A 259 79.16 10.10 -6.37
C ARG A 259 77.87 9.69 -7.09
N ASN A 260 77.72 10.28 -8.28
CA ASN A 260 77.74 9.67 -9.63
C ASN A 260 77.92 8.12 -9.76
N PRO A 261 77.66 7.51 -10.94
CA PRO A 261 76.38 7.08 -11.50
C PRO A 261 76.46 5.62 -12.03
N ALA A 262 75.49 5.23 -12.88
CA ALA A 262 75.64 4.35 -14.04
C ALA A 262 74.89 3.01 -14.03
N GLY A 263 74.30 2.75 -15.20
CA GLY A 263 73.98 1.43 -15.75
C GLY A 263 72.57 0.95 -15.43
N ASP A 264 71.79 0.44 -16.37
CA ASP A 264 72.02 0.11 -17.77
C ASP A 264 70.66 -0.30 -18.37
N SER A 265 70.49 -0.04 -19.67
CA SER A 265 69.69 -0.78 -20.68
C SER A 265 68.27 -1.27 -20.34
N ALA A 266 67.24 -0.80 -21.06
CA ALA A 266 66.71 -1.42 -22.30
C ALA A 266 66.28 -2.89 -22.06
N GLU A 267 65.05 -3.32 -22.33
CA GLU A 267 64.42 -3.36 -23.65
C GLU A 267 63.00 -3.99 -23.56
N THR A 268 62.24 -3.80 -24.66
CA THR A 268 61.23 -4.70 -25.25
C THR A 268 59.74 -4.69 -24.81
N THR A 269 59.00 -3.83 -25.50
CA THR A 269 57.60 -3.86 -26.02
C THR A 269 57.21 -5.21 -26.68
N PRO A 270 55.98 -5.44 -27.23
CA PRO A 270 54.60 -5.46 -26.68
C PRO A 270 53.78 -6.74 -27.05
N ALA A 271 52.49 -6.70 -26.70
CA ALA A 271 51.32 -7.20 -27.45
C ALA A 271 50.91 -8.67 -27.36
N ARG A 272 49.57 -8.87 -27.17
CA ARG A 272 48.62 -9.72 -27.95
C ARG A 272 47.42 -10.07 -27.06
N ALA A 273 46.27 -9.40 -27.24
CA ALA A 273 45.15 -9.75 -28.13
C ALA A 273 44.31 -10.96 -27.69
N GLY A 274 43.04 -10.69 -27.40
CA GLY A 274 41.93 -11.39 -28.05
C GLY A 274 41.27 -12.58 -27.33
N PRO A 275 40.06 -12.98 -27.78
CA PRO A 275 38.92 -13.22 -26.88
C PRO A 275 38.29 -14.62 -27.02
N ALA A 276 37.28 -14.89 -26.18
CA ALA A 276 36.10 -15.71 -26.50
C ALA A 276 34.95 -15.27 -25.57
#